data_AF-G5C2B6-F1
#
_entry.id   AF-G5C2B6-F1
#
_cell.length_a   1.000
_cell.length_b   1.000
_cell.length_c   1.000
_cell.angle_alpha   90.00
_cell.angle_beta   90.00
_cell.angle_gamma   90.00
#
_symmetry.space_group_name_H-M   'P 1'
#
loop_
_entity.id
_entity.type
_entity.pdbx_description
1 polymer ?
#
loop_
_entity_poly.entity_id
_entity_poly.type
_entity_poly.pdbx_seq_one_letter_code
_entity_poly.pdbx_strand_id
1 'polypeptide(L)'
;MTLRKPKTLHPQFGEITLKRRNLWTLQALLDGIDIHLSQKVHHRWRLQMLDWRDVHRDFWTVGPRAMSAAHSEDASSKEAGKPGLRKKKPTLTIFVHLCFEAWIRSCATRDELQLCLLKWARKRKASVHLSCEVMIKSDAVFTILKLLRAVQLDSIQKLYVSSDWGRESMKAFVPQLKKMTNLHTFHFSSLSPEVYTSAWKNKWHSRIYAFNLGQMQSLGELRIDDVFFLEGPLHKILRSQTPLEALSLSSSPLKESDLKHLAQCPSTSKLKSLSLKKFSMKSFNLETLQALLNKLASTLETLVLQNCDITDAQLLAILPPLSCCSQFKTFSCYGNSISPGILQVLLHECTALSQLTKGLYPAPLESYESKIPTKFVHPEKFHQVCAKLSQVLMDIRPSLLVQICTYSCDWCMLCQLYTLEPSGNWETTEEYHY
;
A
#
# COMPACT_ATOMS: atom_id res chain seq x y z
N MET A 1 47.59 -35.34 49.47
CA MET A 1 47.80 -34.11 50.27
C MET A 1 46.88 -33.03 49.74
N THR A 2 45.93 -32.62 50.58
CA THR A 2 44.96 -31.55 50.34
C THR A 2 45.64 -30.19 50.40
N LEU A 3 45.57 -29.42 49.32
CA LEU A 3 45.91 -28.00 49.33
C LEU A 3 44.65 -27.19 49.11
N ARG A 4 44.16 -26.59 50.20
CA ARG A 4 43.28 -25.41 50.17
C ARG A 4 44.03 -24.26 49.51
N LYS A 5 43.35 -23.49 48.65
CA LYS A 5 43.59 -22.06 48.41
C LYS A 5 42.29 -21.40 47.88
N PRO A 6 42.14 -20.06 47.97
CA PRO A 6 41.00 -19.42 48.64
C PRO A 6 40.03 -18.69 47.70
N LYS A 7 38.86 -18.33 48.24
CA LYS A 7 37.87 -17.40 47.68
C LYS A 7 38.51 -16.03 47.35
N THR A 8 38.32 -15.54 46.13
CA THR A 8 37.50 -14.35 45.78
C THR A 8 37.88 -13.88 44.37
N LEU A 9 36.90 -13.62 43.49
CA LEU A 9 36.79 -12.37 42.73
C LEU A 9 35.46 -12.27 41.96
N HIS A 10 34.76 -11.17 42.23
CA HIS A 10 33.74 -10.46 41.43
C HIS A 10 32.41 -11.15 41.04
N PRO A 11 31.25 -10.57 41.41
CA PRO A 11 30.01 -10.85 40.71
C PRO A 11 30.09 -10.16 39.34
N GLN A 12 30.18 -10.95 38.28
CA GLN A 12 30.01 -10.50 36.91
C GLN A 12 28.64 -9.83 36.78
N PHE A 13 28.63 -8.51 36.59
CA PHE A 13 27.45 -7.80 36.11
C PHE A 13 27.08 -8.41 34.75
N GLY A 14 26.01 -9.22 34.75
CA GLY A 14 25.55 -9.93 33.57
C GLY A 14 25.28 -8.98 32.41
N GLU A 15 25.66 -9.40 31.21
CA GLU A 15 25.39 -8.70 29.96
C GLU A 15 23.92 -8.33 29.85
N ILE A 16 23.62 -7.04 30.06
CA ILE A 16 22.31 -6.48 29.79
C ILE A 16 22.15 -6.53 28.25
N THR A 17 21.33 -7.47 27.77
CA THR A 17 21.00 -7.57 26.34
C THR A 17 20.51 -6.22 25.81
N LEU A 18 20.92 -5.83 24.60
CA LEU A 18 20.54 -4.57 23.93
C LEU A 18 19.03 -4.29 24.02
N LYS A 19 18.22 -5.35 23.97
CA LYS A 19 16.76 -5.37 24.14
C LYS A 19 16.31 -4.70 25.43
N ARG A 20 16.89 -5.14 26.56
CA ARG A 20 16.55 -4.66 27.91
C ARG A 20 17.02 -3.22 28.11
N ARG A 21 18.15 -2.83 27.51
CA ARG A 21 18.63 -1.43 27.51
C ARG A 21 17.66 -0.49 26.82
N ASN A 22 17.17 -0.86 25.62
CA ASN A 22 16.23 -0.02 24.87
C ASN A 22 14.90 0.15 25.62
N LEU A 23 14.39 -0.92 26.24
CA LEU A 23 13.16 -0.85 27.03
C LEU A 23 13.31 0.07 28.25
N TRP A 24 14.42 -0.06 28.99
CA TRP A 24 14.70 0.84 30.12
C TRP A 24 14.89 2.29 29.69
N THR A 25 15.54 2.51 28.54
CA THR A 25 15.72 3.85 27.98
C THR A 25 14.37 4.47 27.62
N LEU A 26 13.47 3.72 26.97
CA LEU A 26 12.12 4.17 26.66
C LEU A 26 11.33 4.46 27.94
N GLN A 27 11.41 3.59 28.95
CA GLN A 27 10.73 3.81 30.23
C GLN A 27 11.22 5.09 30.91
N ALA A 28 12.54 5.30 31.00
CA ALA A 28 13.11 6.51 31.57
C ALA A 28 12.71 7.78 30.81
N LEU A 29 12.65 7.72 29.47
CA LEU A 29 12.16 8.82 28.63
C LEU A 29 10.68 9.13 28.91
N LEU A 30 9.84 8.10 28.99
CA LEU A 30 8.41 8.24 29.28
C LEU A 30 8.17 8.78 30.69
N ASP A 31 8.97 8.37 31.68
CA ASP A 31 8.93 8.90 33.03
C ASP A 31 9.38 10.38 33.07
N GLY A 32 10.39 10.75 32.27
CA GLY A 32 10.79 12.15 32.09
C GLY A 32 9.68 13.02 31.48
N ILE A 33 8.96 12.49 30.48
CA ILE A 33 7.79 13.15 29.90
C ILE A 33 6.68 13.31 30.95
N ASP A 34 6.50 12.35 31.85
CA ASP A 34 5.50 12.45 32.92
C ASP A 34 5.78 13.56 33.92
N ILE A 35 7.05 13.72 34.28
CA ILE A 35 7.48 14.84 35.11
C ILE A 35 7.15 16.15 34.38
N HIS A 36 7.43 16.25 33.08
CA HIS A 36 7.11 17.44 32.30
C HIS A 36 5.60 17.70 32.19
N LEU A 37 4.78 16.68 31.97
CA LEU A 37 3.32 16.80 31.86
C LEU A 37 2.64 17.14 33.20
N SER A 38 3.26 16.82 34.33
CA SER A 38 2.74 17.09 35.68
C SER A 38 3.15 18.45 36.26
N GLN A 39 4.18 19.09 35.72
CA GLN A 39 4.64 20.40 36.17
C GLN A 39 3.68 21.52 35.75
N LYS A 40 3.13 22.24 36.74
CA LYS A 40 2.26 23.44 36.55
C LYS A 40 3.04 24.73 36.26
N VAL A 41 4.38 24.67 36.17
CA VAL A 41 5.26 25.84 36.09
C VAL A 41 5.71 26.05 34.64
N HIS A 42 5.52 27.26 34.13
CA HIS A 42 5.89 27.66 32.77
C HIS A 42 7.42 27.68 32.60
N HIS A 43 8.01 26.55 32.22
CA HIS A 43 9.35 26.55 31.63
C HIS A 43 9.29 27.08 30.19
N ARG A 44 10.37 27.75 29.74
CA ARG A 44 10.51 28.34 28.38
C ARG A 44 10.33 27.32 27.23
N TRP A 45 10.29 26.02 27.53
CA TRP A 45 10.27 24.92 26.57
C TRP A 45 8.96 24.15 26.76
N ARG A 46 8.02 24.32 25.82
CA ARG A 46 6.73 23.61 25.82
C ARG A 46 6.77 22.53 24.75
N LEU A 47 7.13 21.29 25.13
CA LEU A 47 7.15 20.17 24.20
C LEU A 47 5.71 19.82 23.79
N GLN A 48 5.37 20.10 22.53
CA GLN A 48 4.02 19.88 21.99
C GLN A 48 3.97 18.74 20.97
N MET A 49 5.11 18.45 20.32
CA MET A 49 5.21 17.44 19.28
C MET A 49 6.48 16.62 19.47
N LEU A 50 6.36 15.32 19.27
CA LEU A 50 7.46 14.38 19.28
C LEU A 50 7.28 13.42 18.11
N ASP A 51 8.26 13.33 17.23
CA ASP A 51 8.18 12.44 16.08
C ASP A 51 9.09 11.22 16.28
N TRP A 52 8.48 10.04 16.32
CA TRP A 52 9.15 8.74 16.40
C TRP A 52 8.91 7.88 15.15
N ARG A 53 8.48 8.49 14.03
CA ARG A 53 8.19 7.78 12.78
C ARG A 53 9.43 7.37 11.99
N ASP A 54 10.62 7.80 12.40
CA ASP A 54 11.87 7.53 11.67
C ASP A 54 13.01 7.01 12.58
N VAL A 55 12.69 6.08 13.48
CA VAL A 55 13.67 5.51 14.42
C VAL A 55 14.07 4.07 14.06
N HIS A 56 14.14 3.76 12.77
CA HIS A 56 14.74 2.54 12.22
C HIS A 56 15.43 2.91 10.88
N ARG A 57 16.69 3.36 10.89
CA ARG A 57 17.86 2.46 10.97
C ARG A 57 19.03 2.93 11.85
N ASP A 58 19.17 4.22 12.16
CA ASP A 58 20.46 4.73 12.69
C ASP A 58 20.45 5.36 14.10
N PHE A 59 19.29 5.61 14.70
CA PHE A 59 19.24 6.24 16.03
C PHE A 59 19.59 5.29 17.18
N TRP A 60 19.33 3.98 17.04
CA TRP A 60 19.56 3.01 18.14
C TRP A 60 20.96 2.38 18.12
N THR A 61 21.76 2.62 17.07
CA THR A 61 23.15 2.14 16.95
C THR A 61 24.17 3.20 17.38
N VAL A 62 23.80 4.48 17.36
CA VAL A 62 24.66 5.59 17.78
C VAL A 62 23.94 6.37 18.86
N GLY A 63 24.54 6.44 20.05
CA GLY A 63 23.97 7.09 21.25
C GLY A 63 23.59 8.57 21.05
N PRO A 64 23.03 9.23 22.08
CA PRO A 64 22.31 10.48 21.93
C PRO A 64 23.23 11.65 21.53
N ARG A 65 23.26 11.97 20.23
CA ARG A 65 23.63 13.28 19.69
C ARG A 65 22.75 13.58 18.48
N ALA A 66 21.65 14.28 18.71
CA ALA A 66 21.08 15.30 17.81
C ALA A 66 19.83 15.89 18.48
N MET A 67 20.00 16.99 19.21
CA MET A 67 18.94 17.99 19.32
C MET A 67 19.22 19.04 18.25
N SER A 68 18.38 19.11 17.22
CA SER A 68 18.25 20.32 16.41
C SER A 68 16.76 20.60 16.24
N ALA A 69 16.34 21.74 16.79
CA ALA A 69 15.00 22.27 16.66
C ALA A 69 14.67 22.51 15.18
N ALA A 70 13.63 21.84 14.67
CA ALA A 70 12.98 22.25 13.44
C ALA A 70 11.81 23.16 13.80
N HIS A 71 12.03 24.47 13.64
CA HIS A 71 10.96 25.43 13.54
C HIS A 71 10.22 25.17 12.22
N SER A 72 8.97 24.75 12.29
CA SER A 72 8.07 24.77 11.13
C SER A 72 7.42 26.15 11.08
N GLU A 73 8.01 27.05 10.31
CA GLU A 73 7.26 28.15 9.70
C GLU A 73 6.56 27.57 8.47
N ASP A 74 5.26 27.30 8.56
CA ASP A 74 4.38 27.74 7.47
C ASP A 74 2.90 27.80 7.85
N ALA A 75 2.30 28.91 7.42
CA ALA A 75 0.89 29.21 7.20
C ALA A 75 -0.12 29.05 8.36
N SER A 76 -0.25 30.15 9.10
CA SER A 76 -1.49 30.62 9.72
C SER A 76 -2.70 30.52 8.76
N SER A 77 -3.61 29.58 8.99
CA SER A 77 -5.01 29.71 8.55
C SER A 77 -5.84 30.26 9.72
N LYS A 78 -6.17 31.55 9.66
CA LYS A 78 -7.16 32.16 10.56
C LYS A 78 -8.55 31.64 10.23
N GLU A 79 -9.01 30.59 10.90
CA GLU A 79 -10.44 30.29 10.98
C GLU A 79 -11.08 31.16 12.07
N ALA A 80 -11.79 32.20 11.64
CA ALA A 80 -12.75 32.90 12.46
C ALA A 80 -14.06 32.10 12.47
N GLY A 81 -14.33 31.36 13.56
CA GLY A 81 -15.54 30.56 13.74
C GLY A 81 -15.94 30.44 15.22
N LYS A 82 -17.26 30.54 15.47
CA LYS A 82 -17.98 30.76 16.75
C LYS A 82 -17.59 29.85 17.94
N PRO A 83 -17.84 30.28 19.21
CA PRO A 83 -17.41 29.58 20.41
C PRO A 83 -18.30 28.36 20.72
N GLY A 84 -18.02 27.24 20.09
CA GLY A 84 -18.57 25.92 20.44
C GLY A 84 -17.52 25.05 21.11
N LEU A 85 -17.82 24.63 22.35
CA LEU A 85 -17.15 23.58 23.15
C LEU A 85 -15.71 23.23 22.72
N ARG A 86 -14.73 24.04 23.16
CA ARG A 86 -13.30 23.77 22.96
C ARG A 86 -12.95 22.39 23.51
N LYS A 87 -12.85 21.37 22.65
CA LYS A 87 -12.11 20.15 22.97
C LYS A 87 -10.72 20.59 23.42
N LYS A 88 -10.33 20.29 24.66
CA LYS A 88 -8.97 20.59 25.16
C LYS A 88 -7.98 19.98 24.17
N LYS A 89 -7.21 20.82 23.47
CA LYS A 89 -6.12 20.36 22.60
C LYS A 89 -5.15 19.53 23.47
N PRO A 90 -4.73 18.34 23.03
CA PRO A 90 -3.78 17.53 23.77
C PRO A 90 -2.50 18.32 24.02
N THR A 91 -1.92 18.14 25.20
CA THR A 91 -0.71 18.86 25.64
C THR A 91 0.52 18.39 24.84
N LEU A 92 0.53 17.13 24.40
CA LEU A 92 1.60 16.51 23.63
C LEU A 92 1.04 15.59 22.54
N THR A 93 1.49 15.78 21.30
CA THR A 93 1.28 14.85 20.19
C THR A 93 2.55 14.03 19.96
N ILE A 94 2.42 12.72 19.88
CA ILE A 94 3.53 11.82 19.52
C ILE A 94 3.17 11.13 18.22
N PHE A 95 4.01 11.26 17.21
CA PHE A 95 3.87 10.55 15.95
C PHE A 95 4.61 9.22 16.00
N VAL A 96 3.95 8.12 15.65
CA VAL A 96 4.51 6.77 15.79
C VAL A 96 4.11 5.83 14.66
N HIS A 97 4.99 4.89 14.33
CA HIS A 97 4.65 3.74 13.49
C HIS A 97 4.34 2.55 14.38
N LEU A 98 3.09 2.09 14.34
CA LEU A 98 2.66 0.88 15.05
C LEU A 98 2.69 -0.30 14.09
N CYS A 99 3.39 -1.35 14.46
CA CYS A 99 3.49 -2.58 13.68
C CYS A 99 3.05 -3.75 14.55
N PHE A 100 2.05 -4.50 14.11
CA PHE A 100 1.55 -5.69 14.78
C PHE A 100 1.89 -6.91 13.94
N GLU A 101 3.06 -7.50 14.14
CA GLU A 101 3.51 -8.68 13.40
C GLU A 101 3.13 -9.97 14.14
N ALA A 102 3.04 -11.09 13.41
CA ALA A 102 2.84 -12.39 14.04
C ALA A 102 3.97 -12.65 15.03
N TRP A 103 3.64 -13.22 16.19
CA TRP A 103 4.57 -13.39 17.32
C TRP A 103 5.60 -14.49 17.02
N ILE A 104 6.51 -14.25 16.08
CA ILE A 104 7.70 -15.06 15.91
C ILE A 104 8.66 -14.63 17.03
N ARG A 105 9.13 -15.59 17.83
CA ARG A 105 9.97 -15.35 19.03
C ARG A 105 11.21 -14.48 18.77
N SER A 106 11.62 -14.29 17.51
CA SER A 106 12.74 -13.44 17.10
C SER A 106 12.45 -11.93 17.12
N CYS A 107 11.19 -11.47 17.04
CA CYS A 107 10.81 -10.04 16.95
C CYS A 107 10.37 -9.38 18.28
N ALA A 108 10.57 -10.06 19.43
CA ALA A 108 10.06 -9.61 20.73
C ALA A 108 10.45 -8.17 21.16
N THR A 109 11.52 -7.60 20.59
CA THR A 109 12.00 -6.24 20.95
C THR A 109 11.05 -5.12 20.56
N ARG A 110 10.51 -5.17 19.34
CA ARG A 110 9.65 -4.11 18.84
C ARG A 110 8.30 -4.16 19.57
N ASP A 111 7.84 -5.37 19.84
CA ASP A 111 6.60 -5.62 20.56
C ASP A 111 6.67 -5.08 21.99
N GLU A 112 7.76 -5.31 22.74
CA GLU A 112 7.87 -4.81 24.11
C GLU A 112 7.91 -3.28 24.21
N LEU A 113 8.64 -2.61 23.31
CA LEU A 113 8.69 -1.15 23.25
C LEU A 113 7.33 -0.56 22.88
N GLN A 114 6.69 -1.10 21.84
CA GLN A 114 5.35 -0.69 21.41
C GLN A 114 4.32 -0.92 22.52
N LEU A 115 4.35 -2.08 23.18
CA LEU A 115 3.46 -2.39 24.30
C LEU A 115 3.71 -1.45 25.48
N CYS A 116 4.95 -1.11 25.79
CA CYS A 116 5.32 -0.15 26.83
C CYS A 116 4.70 1.22 26.53
N LEU A 117 4.90 1.73 25.31
CA LEU A 117 4.33 2.99 24.86
C LEU A 117 2.79 2.97 24.91
N LEU A 118 2.14 1.95 24.35
CA LEU A 118 0.68 1.87 24.33
C LEU A 118 0.10 1.79 25.74
N LYS A 119 0.75 1.05 26.66
CA LYS A 119 0.36 1.02 28.08
C LYS A 119 0.51 2.40 28.74
N TRP A 120 1.60 3.10 28.45
CA TRP A 120 1.85 4.44 28.98
C TRP A 120 0.85 5.47 28.45
N ALA A 121 0.63 5.51 27.14
CA ALA A 121 -0.30 6.43 26.49
C ALA A 121 -1.75 6.17 26.92
N ARG A 122 -2.13 4.91 27.11
CA ARG A 122 -3.48 4.53 27.58
C ARG A 122 -3.85 5.18 28.91
N LYS A 123 -2.88 5.36 29.82
CA LYS A 123 -3.09 6.02 31.13
C LYS A 123 -3.21 7.55 31.00
N ARG A 124 -2.90 8.13 29.83
CA ARG A 124 -2.68 9.57 29.61
C ARG A 124 -3.48 10.16 28.45
N LYS A 125 -4.56 9.50 28.03
CA LYS A 125 -5.40 9.90 26.89
C LYS A 125 -5.90 11.35 26.90
N ALA A 126 -5.97 11.98 28.08
CA ALA A 126 -6.40 13.37 28.23
C ALA A 126 -5.31 14.39 27.88
N SER A 127 -4.03 14.00 27.97
CA SER A 127 -2.88 14.89 27.82
C SER A 127 -1.98 14.51 26.64
N VAL A 128 -2.02 13.25 26.23
CA VAL A 128 -1.19 12.67 25.16
C VAL A 128 -2.08 12.20 24.01
N HIS A 129 -1.75 12.63 22.81
CA HIS A 129 -2.35 12.17 21.56
C HIS A 129 -1.31 11.41 20.75
N LEU A 130 -1.59 10.14 20.42
CA LEU A 130 -0.76 9.36 19.51
C LEU A 130 -1.32 9.53 18.10
N SER A 131 -0.57 10.11 17.18
CA SER A 131 -0.88 10.10 15.75
C SER A 131 -0.11 8.97 15.09
N CYS A 132 -0.82 8.04 14.45
CA CYS A 132 -0.24 6.74 14.10
C CYS A 132 -0.35 6.44 12.61
N GLU A 133 0.73 5.87 12.06
CA GLU A 133 0.64 4.95 10.93
C GLU A 133 0.59 3.53 11.49
N VAL A 134 -0.33 2.70 11.00
CA VAL A 134 -0.58 1.36 11.55
C VAL A 134 -0.38 0.30 10.49
N MET A 135 0.47 -0.67 10.78
CA MET A 135 0.69 -1.87 9.97
C MET A 135 0.30 -3.10 10.78
N ILE A 136 -0.54 -3.95 10.21
CA ILE A 136 -1.03 -5.17 10.83
C ILE A 136 -0.68 -6.35 9.95
N LYS A 137 0.13 -7.27 10.48
CA LYS A 137 0.46 -8.56 9.86
C LYS A 137 0.07 -9.77 10.74
N SER A 138 -0.40 -9.51 11.96
CA SER A 138 -0.85 -10.55 12.89
C SER A 138 -2.33 -10.87 12.70
N ASP A 139 -2.63 -12.17 12.79
CA ASP A 139 -3.95 -12.77 12.84
C ASP A 139 -4.70 -12.53 14.18
N ALA A 140 -4.01 -12.05 15.22
CA ALA A 140 -4.54 -11.84 16.56
C ALA A 140 -5.40 -10.57 16.68
N VAL A 141 -6.42 -10.44 15.83
CA VAL A 141 -7.28 -9.26 15.70
C VAL A 141 -7.83 -8.74 17.04
N PHE A 142 -8.25 -9.62 17.94
CA PHE A 142 -8.83 -9.22 19.22
C PHE A 142 -7.79 -8.60 20.16
N THR A 143 -6.55 -9.08 20.10
CA THR A 143 -5.42 -8.51 20.82
C THR A 143 -5.08 -7.14 20.25
N ILE A 144 -4.99 -7.03 18.92
CA ILE A 144 -4.75 -5.76 18.22
C ILE A 144 -5.83 -4.74 18.58
N LEU A 145 -7.10 -5.11 18.51
CA LEU A 145 -8.22 -4.25 18.90
C LEU A 145 -8.14 -3.79 20.36
N LYS A 146 -7.69 -4.65 21.29
CA LYS A 146 -7.47 -4.27 22.69
C LYS A 146 -6.32 -3.27 22.82
N LEU A 147 -5.26 -3.42 22.04
CA LEU A 147 -4.08 -2.53 22.04
C LEU A 147 -4.40 -1.18 21.40
N LEU A 148 -5.11 -1.16 20.27
CA LEU A 148 -5.56 0.05 19.60
C LEU A 148 -6.50 0.91 20.46
N ARG A 149 -7.10 0.37 21.53
CA ARG A 149 -7.80 1.20 22.53
C ARG A 149 -6.89 2.21 23.21
N ALA A 150 -5.57 2.07 23.17
CA ALA A 150 -4.64 3.08 23.68
C ALA A 150 -4.55 4.31 22.76
N VAL A 151 -4.91 4.16 21.49
CA VAL A 151 -4.83 5.18 20.43
C VAL A 151 -6.23 5.80 20.23
N GLN A 152 -6.27 7.07 19.83
CA GLN A 152 -7.50 7.70 19.34
C GLN A 152 -7.65 7.31 17.86
N LEU A 153 -8.66 6.51 17.51
CA LEU A 153 -8.70 5.91 16.17
C LEU A 153 -8.80 6.94 15.04
N ASP A 154 -9.36 8.11 15.30
CA ASP A 154 -9.41 9.25 14.40
C ASP A 154 -8.04 9.86 14.10
N SER A 155 -7.00 9.53 14.86
CA SER A 155 -5.62 9.98 14.61
C SER A 155 -4.85 9.13 13.60
N ILE A 156 -5.42 7.99 13.18
CA ILE A 156 -4.78 7.05 12.26
C ILE A 156 -4.93 7.60 10.84
N GLN A 157 -3.80 7.88 10.20
CA GLN A 157 -3.76 8.47 8.85
C GLN A 157 -3.54 7.40 7.77
N LYS A 158 -2.73 6.37 8.09
CA LYS A 158 -2.44 5.26 7.17
C LYS A 158 -2.62 3.93 7.89
N LEU A 159 -3.30 3.02 7.22
CA LEU A 159 -3.58 1.68 7.73
C LEU A 159 -3.26 0.64 6.66
N TYR A 160 -2.33 -0.25 6.99
CA TYR A 160 -1.94 -1.39 6.16
C TYR A 160 -2.30 -2.67 6.90
N VAL A 161 -3.10 -3.52 6.29
CA VAL A 161 -3.50 -4.82 6.85
C VAL A 161 -3.13 -5.90 5.84
N SER A 162 -2.21 -6.78 6.22
CA SER A 162 -1.77 -7.94 5.44
C SER A 162 -1.75 -9.16 6.35
N SER A 163 -2.90 -9.81 6.55
CA SER A 163 -3.05 -10.88 7.54
C SER A 163 -4.11 -11.89 7.10
N ASP A 164 -4.00 -13.16 7.47
CA ASP A 164 -5.04 -14.15 7.14
C ASP A 164 -6.25 -14.08 8.10
N TRP A 165 -7.03 -13.00 8.02
CA TRP A 165 -8.19 -12.80 8.89
C TRP A 165 -9.42 -13.54 8.38
N GLY A 166 -9.97 -14.43 9.21
CA GLY A 166 -11.28 -15.00 8.96
C GLY A 166 -12.46 -13.99 9.08
N ARG A 167 -13.67 -14.47 8.81
CA ARG A 167 -14.91 -13.65 8.84
C ARG A 167 -15.16 -12.96 10.18
N GLU A 168 -14.99 -13.68 11.28
CA GLU A 168 -15.23 -13.12 12.62
C GLU A 168 -14.24 -11.99 12.95
N SER A 169 -13.01 -12.14 12.48
CA SER A 169 -11.96 -11.14 12.64
C SER A 169 -12.31 -9.87 11.87
N MET A 170 -12.73 -10.01 10.62
CA MET A 170 -13.22 -8.88 9.82
C MET A 170 -14.47 -8.24 10.41
N LYS A 171 -15.43 -9.04 10.87
CA LYS A 171 -16.65 -8.54 11.53
C LYS A 171 -16.33 -7.74 12.79
N ALA A 172 -15.29 -8.11 13.54
CA ALA A 172 -14.84 -7.36 14.72
C ALA A 172 -14.05 -6.08 14.35
N PHE A 173 -13.25 -6.14 13.28
CA PHE A 173 -12.36 -5.06 12.87
C PHE A 173 -13.07 -3.94 12.12
N VAL A 174 -13.89 -4.29 11.14
CA VAL A 174 -14.55 -3.36 10.22
C VAL A 174 -15.32 -2.22 10.94
N PRO A 175 -16.05 -2.44 12.05
CA PRO A 175 -16.69 -1.36 12.80
C PRO A 175 -15.73 -0.36 13.45
N GLN A 176 -14.42 -0.61 13.48
CA GLN A 176 -13.42 0.37 13.92
C GLN A 176 -13.03 1.35 12.80
N LEU A 177 -13.10 0.94 11.53
CA LEU A 177 -12.72 1.78 10.39
C LEU A 177 -13.55 3.07 10.33
N LYS A 178 -14.85 2.99 10.65
CA LYS A 178 -15.73 4.18 10.75
C LYS A 178 -15.29 5.21 11.78
N LYS A 179 -14.45 4.81 12.75
CA LYS A 179 -13.91 5.71 13.79
C LYS A 179 -12.58 6.35 13.36
N MET A 180 -11.97 5.85 12.29
CA MET A 180 -10.74 6.38 11.71
C MET A 180 -11.08 7.46 10.70
N THR A 181 -11.61 8.58 11.19
CA THR A 181 -12.19 9.63 10.32
C THR A 181 -11.15 10.35 9.48
N ASN A 182 -9.89 10.41 9.91
CA ASN A 182 -8.79 11.04 9.17
C ASN A 182 -7.92 10.01 8.39
N LEU A 183 -8.47 8.82 8.11
CA LEU A 183 -7.75 7.79 7.36
C LEU A 183 -7.65 8.17 5.89
N HIS A 184 -6.43 8.43 5.41
CA HIS A 184 -6.14 8.84 4.04
C HIS A 184 -5.69 7.67 3.16
N THR A 185 -4.94 6.73 3.72
CA THR A 185 -4.47 5.53 3.00
C THR A 185 -4.99 4.29 3.68
N PHE A 186 -5.70 3.45 2.93
CA PHE A 186 -6.13 2.14 3.41
C PHE A 186 -5.67 1.05 2.44
N HIS A 187 -4.80 0.17 2.92
CA HIS A 187 -4.40 -1.05 2.23
C HIS A 187 -4.90 -2.26 3.01
N PHE A 188 -5.61 -3.14 2.33
CA PHE A 188 -6.11 -4.39 2.87
C PHE A 188 -5.81 -5.57 1.93
N SER A 189 -5.16 -6.61 2.46
CA SER A 189 -4.82 -7.86 1.78
C SER A 189 -4.98 -9.01 2.76
N SER A 190 -5.99 -9.89 2.62
CA SER A 190 -6.30 -10.76 3.78
C SER A 190 -7.38 -11.84 3.61
N LEU A 191 -8.06 -11.99 2.47
CA LEU A 191 -9.27 -12.82 2.41
C LEU A 191 -9.30 -13.72 1.17
N SER A 192 -8.34 -14.64 1.10
CA SER A 192 -8.21 -15.62 0.02
C SER A 192 -9.57 -16.30 -0.28
N PRO A 193 -10.04 -16.23 -1.55
CA PRO A 193 -11.32 -16.80 -1.97
C PRO A 193 -11.48 -18.30 -1.68
N GLU A 194 -10.38 -19.04 -1.59
CA GLU A 194 -10.33 -20.50 -1.46
C GLU A 194 -10.99 -21.03 -0.18
N VAL A 195 -11.14 -20.18 0.85
CA VAL A 195 -11.71 -20.53 2.16
C VAL A 195 -13.24 -20.36 2.22
N TYR A 196 -13.89 -19.81 1.17
CA TYR A 196 -15.24 -19.26 1.27
C TYR A 196 -16.30 -19.95 0.41
N THR A 197 -16.68 -21.17 0.80
CA THR A 197 -17.52 -22.13 0.03
C THR A 197 -19.01 -21.81 -0.12
N SER A 198 -19.57 -20.80 0.55
CA SER A 198 -21.02 -20.50 0.49
C SER A 198 -21.34 -19.11 -0.08
N ALA A 199 -21.85 -19.07 -1.31
CA ALA A 199 -22.18 -17.84 -2.04
C ALA A 199 -23.14 -16.91 -1.26
N TRP A 200 -24.16 -17.46 -0.61
CA TRP A 200 -25.14 -16.67 0.15
C TRP A 200 -24.52 -15.93 1.35
N LYS A 201 -23.74 -16.64 2.19
CA LYS A 201 -23.07 -16.00 3.34
C LYS A 201 -22.04 -14.97 2.86
N ASN A 202 -21.32 -15.24 1.77
CA ASN A 202 -20.38 -14.29 1.18
C ASN A 202 -21.06 -12.97 0.81
N LYS A 203 -22.24 -13.05 0.16
CA LYS A 203 -23.02 -11.87 -0.20
C LYS A 203 -23.46 -11.04 1.01
N TRP A 204 -23.84 -11.68 2.11
CA TRP A 204 -24.21 -10.96 3.34
C TRP A 204 -23.02 -10.25 3.98
N HIS A 205 -21.89 -10.95 4.17
CA HIS A 205 -20.65 -10.35 4.68
C HIS A 205 -20.15 -9.23 3.77
N SER A 206 -20.24 -9.43 2.46
CA SER A 206 -19.87 -8.44 1.45
C SER A 206 -20.63 -7.13 1.60
N ARG A 207 -21.95 -7.20 1.81
CA ARG A 207 -22.76 -6.01 2.08
C ARG A 207 -22.34 -5.30 3.36
N ILE A 208 -22.02 -6.03 4.43
CA ILE A 208 -21.61 -5.45 5.71
C ILE A 208 -20.25 -4.78 5.61
N TYR A 209 -19.28 -5.44 4.99
CA TYR A 209 -17.93 -4.90 4.84
C TYR A 209 -17.97 -3.66 3.93
N ALA A 210 -18.64 -3.75 2.78
CA ALA A 210 -18.79 -2.62 1.88
C ALA A 210 -19.51 -1.44 2.55
N PHE A 211 -20.56 -1.69 3.34
CA PHE A 211 -21.27 -0.64 4.06
C PHE A 211 -20.37 0.12 5.02
N ASN A 212 -19.57 -0.58 5.83
CA ASN A 212 -18.69 0.05 6.81
C ASN A 212 -17.47 0.71 6.16
N LEU A 213 -16.90 0.10 5.11
CA LEU A 213 -15.82 0.72 4.32
C LEU A 213 -16.31 2.01 3.66
N GLY A 214 -17.57 2.03 3.19
CA GLY A 214 -18.20 3.25 2.70
C GLY A 214 -18.30 4.36 3.74
N GLN A 215 -18.28 4.09 5.05
CA GLN A 215 -18.39 5.15 6.07
C GLN A 215 -17.10 5.94 6.29
N MET A 216 -16.00 5.58 5.62
CA MET A 216 -14.77 6.38 5.64
C MET A 216 -14.99 7.68 4.84
N GLN A 217 -14.49 8.81 5.35
CA GLN A 217 -14.83 10.15 4.82
C GLN A 217 -13.64 10.92 4.24
N SER A 218 -12.42 10.44 4.44
CA SER A 218 -11.20 11.20 4.07
C SER A 218 -10.20 10.34 3.33
N LEU A 219 -10.66 9.30 2.65
CA LEU A 219 -9.78 8.40 1.92
C LEU A 219 -9.30 9.08 0.63
N GLY A 220 -7.99 9.09 0.44
CA GLY A 220 -7.32 9.50 -0.81
C GLY A 220 -6.79 8.29 -1.58
N GLU A 221 -6.36 7.24 -0.88
CA GLU A 221 -5.82 6.03 -1.48
C GLU A 221 -6.51 4.78 -0.93
N LEU A 222 -7.02 3.94 -1.84
CA LEU A 222 -7.61 2.65 -1.54
C LEU A 222 -6.87 1.53 -2.28
N ARG A 223 -6.25 0.62 -1.52
CA ARG A 223 -5.68 -0.62 -2.06
C ARG A 223 -6.37 -1.82 -1.43
N ILE A 224 -6.98 -2.65 -2.26
CA ILE A 224 -7.58 -3.92 -1.85
C ILE A 224 -6.99 -5.03 -2.70
N ASP A 225 -6.44 -6.04 -2.04
CA ASP A 225 -5.83 -7.21 -2.68
C ASP A 225 -6.41 -8.48 -2.09
N ASP A 226 -6.65 -9.48 -2.93
CA ASP A 226 -7.07 -10.83 -2.55
C ASP A 226 -8.25 -10.85 -1.55
N VAL A 227 -9.43 -10.36 -2.00
CA VAL A 227 -10.64 -10.37 -1.18
C VAL A 227 -11.87 -10.95 -1.89
N PHE A 228 -12.62 -11.80 -1.19
CA PHE A 228 -13.89 -12.33 -1.72
C PHE A 228 -15.03 -11.30 -1.78
N PHE A 229 -14.97 -10.22 -0.99
CA PHE A 229 -16.16 -9.41 -0.71
C PHE A 229 -16.48 -8.33 -1.75
N LEU A 230 -15.63 -8.14 -2.76
CA LEU A 230 -15.79 -7.14 -3.82
C LEU A 230 -16.59 -7.63 -5.04
N GLU A 231 -17.40 -8.67 -4.89
CA GLU A 231 -18.24 -9.20 -5.96
C GLU A 231 -19.51 -8.37 -6.25
N GLY A 232 -19.37 -7.18 -6.87
CA GLY A 232 -20.47 -6.28 -7.21
C GLY A 232 -20.82 -5.11 -6.25
N PRO A 233 -20.29 -4.99 -5.01
CA PRO A 233 -20.63 -3.88 -4.12
C PRO A 233 -19.59 -2.75 -4.13
N LEU A 234 -18.61 -2.72 -5.05
CA LEU A 234 -17.53 -1.72 -5.02
C LEU A 234 -18.09 -0.29 -4.97
N HIS A 235 -19.15 -0.05 -5.74
CA HIS A 235 -19.88 1.22 -5.77
C HIS A 235 -20.36 1.69 -4.38
N LYS A 236 -20.66 0.77 -3.44
CA LYS A 236 -21.11 1.12 -2.09
C LYS A 236 -19.98 1.65 -1.22
N ILE A 237 -18.75 1.20 -1.49
CA ILE A 237 -17.55 1.71 -0.82
C ILE A 237 -17.26 3.10 -1.35
N LEU A 238 -17.27 3.26 -2.67
CA LEU A 238 -16.81 4.47 -3.36
C LEU A 238 -17.79 5.64 -3.30
N ARG A 239 -19.10 5.39 -3.23
CA ARG A 239 -20.14 6.44 -3.31
C ARG A 239 -20.00 7.53 -2.24
N SER A 240 -19.44 7.21 -1.09
CA SER A 240 -19.34 8.08 0.08
C SER A 240 -17.91 8.53 0.37
N GLN A 241 -16.95 8.19 -0.50
CA GLN A 241 -15.57 8.65 -0.35
C GLN A 241 -15.41 10.08 -0.87
N THR A 242 -14.45 10.79 -0.28
CA THR A 242 -13.81 11.92 -0.93
C THR A 242 -13.22 11.50 -2.28
N PRO A 243 -12.99 12.43 -3.22
CA PRO A 243 -12.29 12.13 -4.45
C PRO A 243 -10.95 11.43 -4.16
N LEU A 244 -10.83 10.18 -4.63
CA LEU A 244 -9.65 9.35 -4.52
C LEU A 244 -8.59 9.82 -5.52
N GLU A 245 -7.33 9.77 -5.10
CA GLU A 245 -6.16 9.99 -5.95
C GLU A 245 -5.60 8.66 -6.46
N ALA A 246 -5.73 7.57 -5.69
CA ALA A 246 -5.22 6.26 -6.07
C ALA A 246 -6.18 5.11 -5.69
N LEU A 247 -6.38 4.19 -6.64
CA LEU A 247 -7.20 3.00 -6.49
C LEU A 247 -6.43 1.79 -7.06
N SER A 248 -6.20 0.79 -6.21
CA SER A 248 -5.54 -0.46 -6.58
C SER A 248 -6.40 -1.64 -6.16
N LEU A 249 -6.88 -2.42 -7.13
CA LEU A 249 -7.69 -3.62 -6.91
C LEU A 249 -6.95 -4.81 -7.54
N SER A 250 -6.70 -5.85 -6.75
CA SER A 250 -5.98 -7.04 -7.16
C SER A 250 -6.67 -8.31 -6.64
N SER A 251 -6.63 -9.40 -7.41
CA SER A 251 -7.15 -10.73 -7.04
C SER A 251 -8.56 -10.70 -6.42
N SER A 252 -9.42 -9.82 -6.93
CA SER A 252 -10.75 -9.56 -6.37
C SER A 252 -11.83 -9.88 -7.42
N PRO A 253 -12.98 -10.49 -7.06
CA PRO A 253 -13.98 -10.96 -8.01
C PRO A 253 -14.86 -9.81 -8.56
N LEU A 254 -14.24 -8.85 -9.24
CA LEU A 254 -14.93 -7.68 -9.79
C LEU A 254 -15.86 -8.06 -10.95
N LYS A 255 -16.99 -7.33 -11.08
CA LYS A 255 -17.91 -7.45 -12.22
C LYS A 255 -17.81 -6.24 -13.13
N GLU A 256 -18.26 -6.39 -14.37
CA GLU A 256 -18.35 -5.27 -15.32
C GLU A 256 -19.15 -4.08 -14.75
N SER A 257 -20.21 -4.36 -13.97
CA SER A 257 -20.99 -3.34 -13.27
C SER A 257 -20.14 -2.50 -12.30
N ASP A 258 -19.15 -3.09 -11.63
CA ASP A 258 -18.27 -2.35 -10.73
C ASP A 258 -17.44 -1.33 -11.51
N LEU A 259 -16.92 -1.69 -12.69
CA LEU A 259 -16.19 -0.77 -13.57
C LEU A 259 -17.10 0.32 -14.16
N LYS A 260 -18.34 -0.02 -14.56
CA LYS A 260 -19.33 0.98 -14.97
C LYS A 260 -19.61 1.98 -13.86
N HIS A 261 -19.69 1.52 -12.61
CA HIS A 261 -19.82 2.40 -11.46
C HIS A 261 -18.57 3.27 -11.23
N LEU A 262 -17.35 2.75 -11.43
CA LEU A 262 -16.13 3.58 -11.40
C LEU A 262 -16.22 4.73 -12.41
N ALA A 263 -16.69 4.45 -13.62
CA ALA A 263 -16.89 5.46 -14.66
C ALA A 263 -17.97 6.50 -14.27
N GLN A 264 -18.91 6.19 -13.37
CA GLN A 264 -19.99 7.12 -12.99
C GLN A 264 -19.76 7.80 -11.62
N CYS A 265 -18.93 7.24 -10.74
CA CYS A 265 -18.83 7.68 -9.35
C CYS A 265 -18.11 9.03 -9.18
N PRO A 266 -18.66 10.03 -8.47
CA PRO A 266 -17.95 11.30 -8.26
C PRO A 266 -16.58 11.16 -7.57
N SER A 267 -16.42 10.17 -6.70
CA SER A 267 -15.17 9.92 -5.97
C SER A 267 -14.01 9.46 -6.84
N THR A 268 -14.24 9.06 -8.09
CA THR A 268 -13.14 8.69 -9.02
C THR A 268 -12.72 9.83 -9.93
N SER A 269 -13.32 11.03 -9.82
CA SER A 269 -13.06 12.16 -10.72
C SER A 269 -11.65 12.75 -10.63
N LYS A 270 -10.91 12.49 -9.55
CA LYS A 270 -9.54 13.00 -9.33
C LYS A 270 -8.50 11.87 -9.34
N LEU A 271 -8.86 10.71 -9.87
CA LEU A 271 -8.01 9.52 -9.79
C LEU A 271 -6.78 9.68 -10.70
N LYS A 272 -5.61 9.73 -10.08
CA LYS A 272 -4.31 9.80 -10.77
C LYS A 272 -3.74 8.42 -11.05
N SER A 273 -4.00 7.45 -10.18
CA SER A 273 -3.49 6.09 -10.32
C SER A 273 -4.62 5.07 -10.26
N LEU A 274 -4.80 4.32 -11.34
CA LEU A 274 -5.71 3.18 -11.43
C LEU A 274 -4.91 1.91 -11.67
N SER A 275 -4.99 0.97 -10.73
CA SER A 275 -4.40 -0.37 -10.85
C SER A 275 -5.47 -1.44 -10.72
N LEU A 276 -5.65 -2.23 -11.77
CA LEU A 276 -6.53 -3.39 -11.84
C LEU A 276 -5.65 -4.61 -12.15
N LYS A 277 -5.65 -5.62 -11.27
CA LYS A 277 -4.77 -6.78 -11.42
C LYS A 277 -5.45 -8.11 -11.13
N LYS A 278 -5.01 -9.18 -11.78
CA LYS A 278 -5.32 -10.57 -11.42
C LYS A 278 -6.84 -10.87 -11.37
N PHE A 279 -7.61 -10.38 -12.35
CA PHE A 279 -9.02 -10.77 -12.56
C PHE A 279 -9.41 -10.64 -14.04
N SER A 280 -10.24 -11.56 -14.54
CA SER A 280 -10.58 -11.62 -15.97
C SER A 280 -11.56 -10.53 -16.40
N MET A 281 -11.18 -9.73 -17.40
CA MET A 281 -12.02 -8.77 -18.11
C MET A 281 -12.43 -9.24 -19.51
N LYS A 282 -12.06 -10.46 -19.90
CA LYS A 282 -12.30 -11.00 -21.25
C LYS A 282 -13.75 -10.92 -21.72
N SER A 283 -14.71 -11.04 -20.80
CA SER A 283 -16.15 -10.99 -21.09
C SER A 283 -16.76 -9.59 -21.03
N PHE A 284 -16.00 -8.56 -20.66
CA PHE A 284 -16.53 -7.21 -20.48
C PHE A 284 -16.64 -6.48 -21.82
N ASN A 285 -17.65 -5.62 -21.96
CA ASN A 285 -17.81 -4.78 -23.15
C ASN A 285 -16.64 -3.79 -23.28
N LEU A 286 -16.20 -3.56 -24.53
CA LEU A 286 -15.17 -2.58 -24.92
C LEU A 286 -15.46 -1.17 -24.36
N GLU A 287 -16.73 -0.76 -24.38
CA GLU A 287 -17.19 0.55 -23.95
C GLU A 287 -16.97 0.80 -22.45
N THR A 288 -16.89 -0.27 -21.64
CA THR A 288 -16.76 -0.14 -20.18
C THR A 288 -15.40 0.45 -19.79
N LEU A 289 -14.31 -0.03 -20.38
CA LEU A 289 -12.97 0.53 -20.15
C LEU A 289 -12.82 1.90 -20.81
N GLN A 290 -13.40 2.09 -22.01
CA GLN A 290 -13.39 3.39 -22.69
C GLN A 290 -14.06 4.48 -21.85
N ALA A 291 -15.26 4.22 -21.33
CA ALA A 291 -15.99 5.16 -20.50
C ALA A 291 -15.22 5.52 -19.22
N LEU A 292 -14.56 4.53 -18.60
CA LEU A 292 -13.73 4.75 -17.43
C LEU A 292 -12.53 5.65 -17.75
N LEU A 293 -11.79 5.36 -18.82
CA LEU A 293 -10.61 6.14 -19.19
C LEU A 293 -10.95 7.54 -19.69
N ASN A 294 -12.02 7.69 -20.49
CA ASN A 294 -12.52 9.00 -20.92
C ASN A 294 -12.81 9.92 -19.73
N LYS A 295 -13.40 9.38 -18.67
CA LYS A 295 -13.62 10.15 -17.44
C LYS A 295 -12.31 10.60 -16.78
N LEU A 296 -11.28 9.77 -16.85
CA LEU A 296 -10.01 10.01 -16.18
C LEU A 296 -9.01 10.77 -17.06
N ALA A 297 -9.36 11.13 -18.30
CA ALA A 297 -8.46 11.72 -19.28
C ALA A 297 -7.73 12.98 -18.77
N SER A 298 -8.35 13.80 -17.92
CA SER A 298 -7.69 15.00 -17.39
C SER A 298 -6.77 14.77 -16.18
N THR A 299 -6.83 13.60 -15.55
CA THR A 299 -6.18 13.35 -14.23
C THR A 299 -5.31 12.11 -14.18
N LEU A 300 -5.50 11.15 -15.09
CA LEU A 300 -4.82 9.86 -15.05
C LEU A 300 -3.32 10.02 -15.35
N GLU A 301 -2.50 9.66 -14.37
CA GLU A 301 -1.03 9.61 -14.49
C GLU A 301 -0.52 8.17 -14.65
N THR A 302 -1.19 7.21 -14.02
CA THR A 302 -0.76 5.80 -13.99
C THR A 302 -1.93 4.87 -14.25
N LEU A 303 -1.79 4.00 -15.25
CA LEU A 303 -2.72 2.92 -15.55
C LEU A 303 -1.98 1.58 -15.53
N VAL A 304 -2.43 0.68 -14.65
CA VAL A 304 -1.91 -0.67 -14.55
C VAL A 304 -3.06 -1.66 -14.73
N LEU A 305 -3.00 -2.45 -15.78
CA LEU A 305 -3.98 -3.46 -16.16
C LEU A 305 -3.26 -4.80 -16.28
N GLN A 306 -2.92 -5.45 -15.17
CA GLN A 306 -2.02 -6.61 -15.18
C GLN A 306 -2.74 -7.94 -14.95
N ASN A 307 -2.44 -8.96 -15.74
CA ASN A 307 -3.05 -10.29 -15.58
C ASN A 307 -4.60 -10.22 -15.57
N CYS A 308 -5.16 -9.48 -16.53
CA CYS A 308 -6.58 -9.16 -16.57
C CYS A 308 -7.35 -9.83 -17.73
N ASP A 309 -6.73 -10.78 -18.44
CA ASP A 309 -7.25 -11.40 -19.66
C ASP A 309 -7.82 -10.39 -20.69
N ILE A 310 -7.21 -9.20 -20.77
CA ILE A 310 -7.61 -8.20 -21.75
C ILE A 310 -7.29 -8.73 -23.14
N THR A 311 -8.28 -8.63 -24.03
CA THR A 311 -8.16 -9.05 -25.43
C THR A 311 -7.53 -7.96 -26.30
N ASP A 312 -6.97 -8.35 -27.44
CA ASP A 312 -6.49 -7.44 -28.48
C ASP A 312 -7.50 -6.34 -28.85
N ALA A 313 -8.79 -6.70 -28.99
CA ALA A 313 -9.85 -5.75 -29.29
C ALA A 313 -10.06 -4.72 -28.15
N GLN A 314 -9.98 -5.15 -26.89
CA GLN A 314 -10.10 -4.26 -25.74
C GLN A 314 -8.89 -3.33 -25.62
N LEU A 315 -7.67 -3.80 -25.92
CA LEU A 315 -6.46 -2.96 -25.96
C LEU A 315 -6.55 -1.89 -27.06
N LEU A 316 -7.01 -2.25 -28.24
CA LEU A 316 -7.24 -1.27 -29.32
C LEU A 316 -8.31 -0.25 -28.93
N ALA A 317 -9.39 -0.69 -28.29
CA ALA A 317 -10.49 0.18 -27.90
C ALA A 317 -10.07 1.26 -26.89
N ILE A 318 -9.08 1.00 -26.03
CA ILE A 318 -8.60 1.98 -25.04
C ILE A 318 -7.56 2.96 -25.58
N LEU A 319 -7.04 2.79 -26.79
CA LEU A 319 -6.04 3.70 -27.36
C LEU A 319 -6.57 5.14 -27.53
N PRO A 320 -7.76 5.39 -28.13
CA PRO A 320 -8.29 6.74 -28.24
C PRO A 320 -8.43 7.48 -26.90
N PRO A 321 -9.07 6.91 -25.84
CA PRO A 321 -9.16 7.62 -24.57
C PRO A 321 -7.79 7.83 -23.90
N LEU A 322 -6.83 6.92 -24.09
CA LEU A 322 -5.46 7.10 -23.59
C LEU A 322 -4.73 8.26 -24.28
N SER A 323 -4.96 8.48 -25.58
CA SER A 323 -4.41 9.63 -26.30
C SER A 323 -4.90 10.98 -25.77
N CYS A 324 -6.08 10.99 -25.16
CA CYS A 324 -6.64 12.16 -24.49
C CYS A 324 -6.04 12.40 -23.08
N CYS A 325 -5.28 11.45 -22.53
CA CYS A 325 -4.73 11.55 -21.19
C CYS A 325 -3.48 12.45 -21.15
N SER A 326 -3.68 13.74 -20.85
CA SER A 326 -2.60 14.74 -20.91
C SER A 326 -1.54 14.63 -19.83
N GLN A 327 -1.81 13.92 -18.73
CA GLN A 327 -0.87 13.73 -17.61
C GLN A 327 -0.29 12.31 -17.54
N PHE A 328 -0.52 11.50 -18.58
CA PHE A 328 -0.26 10.07 -18.55
C PHE A 328 1.23 9.72 -18.59
N LYS A 329 1.75 9.16 -17.49
CA LYS A 329 3.18 8.88 -17.28
C LYS A 329 3.52 7.41 -17.32
N THR A 330 2.63 6.54 -16.80
CA THR A 330 2.93 5.11 -16.65
C THR A 330 1.79 4.26 -17.21
N PHE A 331 2.14 3.34 -18.10
CA PHE A 331 1.25 2.31 -18.61
C PHE A 331 1.79 0.92 -18.33
N SER A 332 0.94 0.01 -17.88
CA SER A 332 1.27 -1.41 -17.89
C SER A 332 0.08 -2.26 -18.29
N CYS A 333 0.30 -3.18 -19.23
CA CYS A 333 -0.63 -4.24 -19.60
C CYS A 333 0.02 -5.63 -19.48
N TYR A 334 1.05 -5.76 -18.64
CA TYR A 334 1.77 -7.03 -18.44
C TYR A 334 0.82 -8.17 -18.04
N GLY A 335 1.15 -9.36 -18.52
CA GLY A 335 0.44 -10.59 -18.20
C GLY A 335 -0.93 -10.74 -18.87
N ASN A 336 -1.29 -9.84 -19.77
CA ASN A 336 -2.38 -10.08 -20.72
C ASN A 336 -1.83 -10.78 -21.96
N SER A 337 -2.69 -11.56 -22.62
CA SER A 337 -2.37 -12.20 -23.89
C SER A 337 -2.46 -11.17 -25.01
N ILE A 338 -1.33 -10.85 -25.64
CA ILE A 338 -1.26 -9.91 -26.75
C ILE A 338 -0.65 -10.58 -28.00
N SER A 339 -1.18 -10.25 -29.17
CA SER A 339 -0.52 -10.60 -30.44
C SER A 339 0.61 -9.61 -30.78
N PRO A 340 1.58 -9.98 -31.63
CA PRO A 340 2.73 -9.14 -31.95
C PRO A 340 2.32 -7.88 -32.70
N GLY A 341 1.32 -8.00 -33.59
CA GLY A 341 0.80 -6.86 -34.35
C GLY A 341 0.16 -5.82 -33.44
N ILE A 342 -0.61 -6.25 -32.45
CA ILE A 342 -1.23 -5.33 -31.49
C ILE A 342 -0.19 -4.72 -30.55
N LEU A 343 0.84 -5.47 -30.15
CA LEU A 343 1.96 -4.89 -29.41
C LEU A 343 2.67 -3.79 -30.21
N GLN A 344 2.94 -4.00 -31.50
CA GLN A 344 3.53 -2.98 -32.37
C GLN A 344 2.65 -1.73 -32.45
N VAL A 345 1.34 -1.91 -32.61
CA VAL A 345 0.37 -0.79 -32.60
C VAL A 345 0.42 -0.05 -31.26
N LEU A 346 0.36 -0.76 -30.12
CA LEU A 346 0.44 -0.13 -28.80
C LEU A 346 1.74 0.67 -28.63
N LEU A 347 2.87 0.10 -29.02
CA LEU A 347 4.18 0.77 -28.92
C LEU A 347 4.22 2.02 -29.77
N HIS A 348 3.76 1.93 -31.03
CA HIS A 348 3.67 3.05 -31.95
C HIS A 348 2.79 4.17 -31.39
N GLU A 349 1.56 3.88 -30.96
CA GLU A 349 0.67 4.89 -30.39
C GLU A 349 1.21 5.50 -29.10
N CYS A 350 1.92 4.71 -28.28
CA CYS A 350 2.56 5.20 -27.06
C CYS A 350 3.71 6.19 -27.34
N THR A 351 4.32 6.16 -28.54
CA THR A 351 5.33 7.18 -28.92
C THR A 351 4.74 8.58 -29.03
N ALA A 352 3.47 8.68 -29.44
CA ALA A 352 2.76 9.96 -29.58
C ALA A 352 2.37 10.56 -28.22
N LEU A 353 2.38 9.75 -27.15
CA LEU A 353 2.04 10.18 -25.79
C LEU A 353 3.25 10.90 -25.15
N SER A 354 3.31 12.22 -25.31
CA SER A 354 4.46 13.05 -24.89
C SER A 354 4.84 12.97 -23.41
N GLN A 355 3.89 12.67 -22.52
CA GLN A 355 4.13 12.55 -21.07
C GLN A 355 4.47 11.13 -20.61
N LEU A 356 4.30 10.11 -21.46
CA LEU A 356 4.55 8.73 -21.08
C LEU A 356 6.05 8.52 -20.83
N THR A 357 6.42 8.03 -19.66
CA THR A 357 7.82 7.81 -19.28
C THR A 357 8.13 6.34 -19.03
N LYS A 358 7.12 5.54 -18.70
CA LYS A 358 7.28 4.10 -18.45
C LYS A 358 6.15 3.30 -19.09
N GLY A 359 6.51 2.32 -19.90
CA GLY A 359 5.61 1.33 -20.50
C GLY A 359 6.06 -0.09 -20.18
N LEU A 360 5.18 -0.89 -19.57
CA LEU A 360 5.46 -2.30 -19.25
C LEU A 360 4.46 -3.21 -19.97
N TYR A 361 4.95 -3.91 -20.99
CA TYR A 361 4.15 -4.71 -21.93
C TYR A 361 4.43 -6.21 -21.78
N PRO A 362 3.47 -7.09 -22.09
CA PRO A 362 3.71 -8.52 -22.10
C PRO A 362 4.50 -8.94 -23.35
N ALA A 363 5.36 -9.96 -23.21
CA ALA A 363 5.90 -10.65 -24.37
C ALA A 363 4.75 -11.30 -25.19
N PRO A 364 4.72 -11.12 -26.52
CA PRO A 364 3.70 -11.71 -27.38
C PRO A 364 3.59 -13.23 -27.25
N LEU A 365 2.40 -13.79 -27.50
CA LEU A 365 2.13 -15.23 -27.36
C LEU A 365 3.05 -16.14 -28.20
N GLU A 366 3.54 -15.63 -29.32
CA GLU A 366 4.46 -16.28 -30.25
C GLU A 366 5.82 -16.54 -29.63
N SER A 367 6.16 -15.80 -28.57
CA SER A 367 7.38 -16.00 -27.78
C SER A 367 7.36 -17.34 -27.02
N TYR A 368 6.19 -17.94 -26.82
CA TYR A 368 6.02 -19.14 -25.99
C TYR A 368 5.86 -20.39 -26.87
N GLU A 369 6.39 -21.53 -26.39
CA GLU A 369 6.37 -22.78 -27.15
C GLU A 369 4.95 -23.27 -27.45
N SER A 370 4.08 -23.27 -26.44
CA SER A 370 2.68 -23.71 -26.51
C SER A 370 1.67 -22.59 -26.73
N LYS A 371 2.10 -21.35 -26.98
CA LYS A 371 1.24 -20.13 -26.94
C LYS A 371 0.46 -19.98 -25.63
N ILE A 372 0.93 -20.61 -24.56
CA ILE A 372 0.36 -20.51 -23.22
C ILE A 372 1.41 -19.78 -22.37
N PRO A 373 1.09 -18.61 -21.80
CA PRO A 373 2.01 -17.81 -20.99
C PRO A 373 2.14 -18.38 -19.56
N THR A 374 2.32 -19.69 -19.41
CA THR A 374 2.56 -20.37 -18.11
C THR A 374 3.95 -20.99 -18.02
N LYS A 375 4.77 -20.81 -19.06
CA LYS A 375 6.14 -21.33 -19.17
C LYS A 375 7.07 -20.21 -19.57
N PHE A 376 8.37 -20.42 -19.35
CA PHE A 376 9.42 -19.58 -19.91
C PHE A 376 9.24 -19.44 -21.43
N VAL A 377 9.61 -18.27 -21.95
CA VAL A 377 9.66 -18.04 -23.39
C VAL A 377 10.63 -19.00 -24.06
N HIS A 378 10.30 -19.43 -25.29
CA HIS A 378 11.21 -20.24 -26.09
C HIS A 378 12.33 -19.33 -26.62
N PRO A 379 13.62 -19.61 -26.33
CA PRO A 379 14.72 -18.69 -26.66
C PRO A 379 14.72 -18.21 -28.11
N GLU A 380 14.59 -19.12 -29.07
CA GLU A 380 14.61 -18.77 -30.50
C GLU A 380 13.38 -17.98 -30.95
N LYS A 381 12.18 -18.34 -30.49
CA LYS A 381 10.94 -17.66 -30.87
C LYS A 381 10.90 -16.26 -30.27
N PHE A 382 11.32 -16.12 -29.03
CA PHE A 382 11.43 -14.82 -28.39
C PHE A 382 12.48 -13.95 -29.09
N HIS A 383 13.62 -14.50 -29.49
CA HIS A 383 14.60 -13.76 -30.28
C HIS A 383 14.02 -13.24 -31.60
N GLN A 384 13.21 -14.03 -32.31
CA GLN A 384 12.51 -13.58 -33.51
C GLN A 384 11.50 -12.45 -33.23
N VAL A 385 10.80 -12.52 -32.09
CA VAL A 385 9.89 -11.45 -31.66
C VAL A 385 10.67 -10.19 -31.30
N CYS A 386 11.75 -10.30 -30.54
CA CYS A 386 12.66 -9.20 -30.22
C CYS A 386 13.16 -8.51 -31.48
N ALA A 387 13.63 -9.26 -32.49
CA ALA A 387 14.08 -8.69 -33.76
C ALA A 387 12.99 -7.85 -34.47
N LYS A 388 11.73 -8.30 -34.44
CA LYS A 388 10.59 -7.56 -35.00
C LYS A 388 10.23 -6.33 -34.17
N LEU A 389 10.37 -6.39 -32.85
CA LEU A 389 10.08 -5.27 -31.96
C LEU A 389 11.18 -4.22 -31.99
N SER A 390 12.45 -4.63 -32.16
CA SER A 390 13.60 -3.72 -32.19
C SER A 390 13.43 -2.61 -33.20
N GLN A 391 12.87 -2.89 -34.39
CA GLN A 391 12.62 -1.86 -35.40
C GLN A 391 11.69 -0.76 -34.87
N VAL A 392 10.59 -1.12 -34.21
CA VAL A 392 9.63 -0.15 -33.64
C VAL A 392 10.21 0.55 -32.41
N LEU A 393 10.94 -0.19 -31.57
CA LEU A 393 11.53 0.33 -30.33
C LEU A 393 12.65 1.33 -30.57
N MET A 394 13.42 1.19 -31.65
CA MET A 394 14.47 2.15 -32.03
C MET A 394 13.90 3.51 -32.46
N ASP A 395 12.65 3.56 -32.92
CA ASP A 395 11.95 4.79 -33.27
C ASP A 395 11.35 5.51 -32.05
N ILE A 396 11.37 4.86 -30.86
CA ILE A 396 10.84 5.42 -29.63
C ILE A 396 11.84 6.42 -29.04
N ARG A 397 11.33 7.55 -28.57
CA ARG A 397 12.16 8.57 -27.89
C ARG A 397 12.90 7.98 -26.67
N PRO A 398 14.18 8.34 -26.45
CA PRO A 398 15.00 7.79 -25.35
C PRO A 398 14.43 8.02 -23.95
N SER A 399 13.58 9.01 -23.75
CA SER A 399 12.96 9.34 -22.46
C SER A 399 11.84 8.37 -22.03
N LEU A 400 11.37 7.50 -22.93
CA LEU A 400 10.32 6.51 -22.65
C LEU A 400 10.98 5.15 -22.38
N LEU A 401 10.96 4.73 -21.11
CA LEU A 401 11.39 3.39 -20.73
C LEU A 401 10.33 2.36 -21.15
N VAL A 402 10.66 1.54 -22.15
CA VAL A 402 9.83 0.41 -22.57
C VAL A 402 10.44 -0.89 -22.08
N GLN A 403 9.66 -1.66 -21.33
CA GLN A 403 10.05 -2.97 -20.83
C GLN A 403 9.09 -4.03 -21.37
N ILE A 404 9.65 -5.07 -21.97
CA ILE A 404 8.92 -6.29 -22.34
C ILE A 404 9.09 -7.30 -21.22
N CYS A 405 8.00 -7.66 -20.58
CA CYS A 405 8.01 -8.61 -19.48
C CYS A 405 7.57 -9.98 -19.96
N THR A 406 8.46 -10.95 -19.81
CA THR A 406 8.15 -12.36 -20.05
C THR A 406 7.61 -12.98 -18.78
N TYR A 407 6.58 -13.80 -18.93
CA TYR A 407 6.08 -14.59 -17.83
C TYR A 407 7.14 -15.60 -17.38
N SER A 408 7.40 -15.63 -16.07
CA SER A 408 8.03 -16.75 -15.39
C SER A 408 6.95 -17.42 -14.56
N CYS A 409 6.99 -18.75 -14.50
CA CYS A 409 6.04 -19.63 -13.83
C CYS A 409 5.37 -19.06 -12.56
N ASP A 410 4.05 -19.26 -12.39
CA ASP A 410 3.27 -18.81 -11.22
C ASP A 410 3.84 -19.34 -9.88
N TRP A 411 4.62 -20.43 -9.92
CA TRP A 411 5.27 -21.00 -8.73
C TRP A 411 6.60 -20.33 -8.40
N CYS A 412 7.33 -19.82 -9.38
CA CYS A 412 8.64 -19.21 -9.14
C CYS A 412 8.55 -17.70 -8.86
N MET A 413 7.39 -17.07 -9.10
CA MET A 413 7.13 -15.65 -8.83
C MET A 413 8.18 -14.73 -9.44
N LEU A 414 8.87 -15.20 -10.48
CA LEU A 414 9.91 -14.46 -11.17
C LEU A 414 9.27 -13.79 -12.39
N CYS A 415 9.88 -12.76 -12.92
CA CYS A 415 9.68 -12.32 -14.30
C CYS A 415 11.02 -11.83 -14.83
N GLN A 416 11.18 -11.90 -16.14
CA GLN A 416 12.32 -11.28 -16.80
C GLN A 416 11.81 -10.07 -17.58
N LEU A 417 12.47 -8.95 -17.34
CA LEU A 417 12.21 -7.69 -17.99
C LEU A 417 13.32 -7.46 -19.02
N TYR A 418 12.89 -7.20 -20.24
CA TYR A 418 13.76 -6.96 -21.39
C TYR A 418 13.61 -5.50 -21.82
N THR A 419 14.73 -4.79 -21.84
CA THR A 419 14.82 -3.39 -22.29
C THR A 419 15.75 -3.33 -23.50
N LEU A 420 15.38 -2.57 -24.52
CA LEU A 420 16.27 -2.32 -25.66
C LEU A 420 17.15 -1.11 -25.36
N GLU A 421 18.46 -1.31 -25.27
CA GLU A 421 19.43 -0.23 -25.12
C GLU A 421 19.59 0.57 -26.41
N PRO A 422 20.02 1.84 -26.33
CA PRO A 422 20.32 2.66 -27.52
C PRO A 422 21.39 2.04 -28.43
N SER A 423 22.23 1.13 -27.89
CA SER A 423 23.22 0.38 -28.68
C SER A 423 22.60 -0.74 -29.54
N GLY A 424 21.29 -0.98 -29.43
CA GLY A 424 20.57 -2.07 -30.09
C GLY A 424 20.67 -3.42 -29.37
N ASN A 425 21.31 -3.47 -28.20
CA ASN A 425 21.41 -4.69 -27.38
C ASN A 425 20.22 -4.77 -26.42
N TRP A 426 19.78 -5.99 -26.11
CA TRP A 426 18.76 -6.21 -25.10
C TRP A 426 19.42 -6.40 -23.73
N GLU A 427 19.03 -5.58 -22.76
CA GLU A 427 19.35 -5.78 -21.35
C GLU A 427 18.24 -6.60 -20.68
N THR A 428 18.63 -7.56 -19.84
CA THR A 428 17.71 -8.39 -19.08
C THR A 428 17.89 -8.14 -17.60
N THR A 429 16.80 -7.76 -16.93
CA THR A 429 16.74 -7.66 -15.46
C THR A 429 15.72 -8.67 -14.94
N GLU A 430 16.05 -9.36 -13.85
CA GLU A 430 15.13 -10.28 -13.18
C GLU A 430 14.45 -9.58 -12.02
N GLU A 431 13.12 -9.68 -11.94
CA GLU A 431 12.33 -9.17 -10.81
C GLU A 431 11.52 -10.29 -10.16
N TYR A 432 11.39 -10.25 -8.84
CA TYR A 432 10.46 -11.08 -8.09
C TYR A 432 9.14 -10.32 -7.90
N HIS A 433 8.02 -10.93 -8.29
CA HIS A 433 6.70 -10.39 -8.08
C HIS A 433 6.03 -11.06 -6.87
N TYR A 434 5.82 -10.30 -5.79
CA TYR A 434 4.99 -10.67 -4.65
C TYR A 434 3.52 -10.24 -4.86
#